data_AF-A0A956XUA7-F1
#
_entry.id   AF-A0A956XUA7-F1
#
_cell.length_a   1.000
_cell.length_b   1.000
_cell.length_c   1.000
_cell.angle_alpha   90.00
_cell.angle_beta   90.00
_cell.angle_gamma   90.00
#
_symmetry.space_group_name_H-M   'P 1'
#
loop_
_entity.id
_entity.type
_entity.pdbx_description
1 polymer ?
#
loop_
_entity_poly.entity_id
_entity_poly.type
_entity_poly.pdbx_seq_one_letter_code
_entity_poly.pdbx_strand_id
1 'polypeptide(L)'
;MTVLFSPPIAFLIYVLLVAGLAVIGWLLAGDNRSTADDTTYTTSLYASGEAPPADDDRSVPGYRPFFLIALFFATLHLGVIVLATSSGSPMALLFLFGLFVSLIALILG
;
A
#
# COMPACT_ATOMS: atom_id res chain seq x y z
N MET A 1 32.31 -9.54 -7.81
CA MET A 1 31.90 -8.22 -7.28
C MET A 1 30.72 -7.60 -8.03
N THR A 2 30.29 -8.08 -9.20
CA THR A 2 29.15 -7.53 -9.97
C THR A 2 27.79 -8.15 -9.63
N VAL A 3 27.77 -9.40 -9.16
CA VAL A 3 26.53 -10.17 -8.93
C VAL A 3 25.74 -9.64 -7.72
N LEU A 4 26.43 -9.25 -6.64
CA LEU A 4 25.80 -8.77 -5.41
C LEU A 4 25.08 -7.42 -5.58
N PHE A 5 25.55 -6.58 -6.51
CA PHE A 5 24.97 -5.27 -6.82
C PHE A 5 23.98 -5.33 -8.00
N SER A 6 23.66 -6.51 -8.53
CA SER A 6 22.61 -6.60 -9.54
C SER A 6 21.24 -6.34 -8.88
N PRO A 7 20.39 -5.46 -9.45
CA PRO A 7 19.14 -5.04 -8.80
C PRO A 7 18.23 -6.19 -8.36
N PRO A 8 18.03 -7.28 -9.16
CA PRO A 8 17.20 -8.40 -8.73
C PRO A 8 17.78 -9.15 -7.53
N ILE A 9 19.09 -9.35 -7.50
CA ILE A 9 19.76 -10.10 -6.41
C ILE A 9 19.77 -9.25 -5.15
N ALA A 10 20.06 -7.95 -5.25
CA ALA A 10 19.99 -7.03 -4.13
C ALA A 10 18.58 -7.01 -3.51
N PHE A 11 17.53 -6.95 -4.33
CA PHE A 11 16.14 -7.03 -3.86
C PHE A 11 15.87 -8.32 -3.08
N LEU A 12 16.27 -9.48 -3.60
CA LEU A 12 16.09 -10.77 -2.92
C LEU A 12 16.83 -10.82 -1.57
N ILE A 13 18.04 -10.29 -1.51
CA ILE A 13 18.80 -10.20 -0.27
C ILE A 13 18.07 -9.32 0.76
N TYR A 14 17.54 -8.17 0.36
CA TYR A 14 16.77 -7.31 1.26
C TYR A 14 15.48 -7.98 1.74
N VAL A 15 14.75 -8.67 0.87
CA VAL A 15 13.56 -9.44 1.26
C VAL A 15 13.90 -10.51 2.28
N LEU A 16 14.97 -11.28 2.04
CA LEU A 16 15.45 -12.30 2.98
C LEU A 16 15.88 -11.69 4.32
N LEU A 17 16.55 -10.54 4.29
CA LEU A 17 16.97 -9.83 5.49
C LEU A 17 15.76 -9.38 6.32
N VAL A 18 14.76 -8.75 5.69
CA VAL A 18 13.53 -8.30 6.36
C VAL A 18 12.74 -9.49 6.91
N ALA A 19 12.63 -10.58 6.15
CA ALA A 19 11.99 -11.81 6.63
C ALA A 19 12.73 -12.41 7.82
N GLY A 20 14.07 -12.44 7.78
CA GLY A 20 14.90 -12.89 8.89
C GLY A 20 14.70 -12.03 10.14
N LEU A 21 14.68 -10.71 9.99
CA LEU A 21 14.38 -9.77 11.08
C LEU A 21 12.98 -9.99 11.66
N ALA A 22 11.97 -10.22 10.81
CA ALA A 22 10.61 -10.50 11.24
C ALA A 22 10.51 -11.82 12.02
N VAL A 23 11.19 -12.87 11.55
CA VAL A 23 11.25 -14.17 12.24
C VAL A 23 11.98 -14.05 13.57
N ILE A 24 13.12 -13.35 13.61
CA ILE A 24 13.84 -13.09 14.87
C ILE A 24 12.93 -12.31 15.82
N GLY A 25 12.27 -11.25 15.36
CA GLY A 25 11.31 -10.48 16.17
C GLY A 25 10.16 -11.35 16.69
N TRP A 26 9.65 -12.27 15.87
CA TRP A 26 8.61 -13.22 16.25
C TRP A 26 9.10 -14.29 17.25
N LEU A 27 10.34 -14.77 17.11
CA LEU A 27 10.94 -15.74 18.04
C LEU A 27 11.32 -15.10 19.39
N LEU A 28 11.70 -13.82 19.38
CA LEU A 28 11.99 -13.04 20.58
C LEU A 28 10.73 -12.51 21.25
N ALA A 29 9.61 -12.41 20.52
CA ALA A 29 8.31 -12.16 21.13
C ALA A 29 8.01 -13.32 22.08
N GLY A 30 7.87 -13.00 23.37
CA GLY A 30 7.56 -13.99 24.40
C GLY A 30 6.33 -14.81 24.02
N ASP A 31 6.24 -16.01 24.57
CA ASP A 31 5.21 -16.99 24.25
C ASP A 31 3.80 -16.37 24.27
N ASN A 32 3.19 -16.20 23.09
CA ASN A 32 1.81 -15.74 22.92
C ASN A 32 0.80 -16.83 23.34
N ARG A 33 1.10 -17.59 24.41
CA ARG A 33 0.13 -18.45 25.09
C ARG A 33 -0.79 -17.53 25.89
N SER A 34 -1.65 -16.84 25.15
CA SER A 34 -2.91 -16.36 25.67
C SER A 34 -3.70 -17.61 26.08
N THR A 35 -3.66 -17.94 27.37
CA THR A 35 -4.61 -18.86 28.00
C THR A 35 -6.01 -18.43 27.58
N ALA A 36 -6.88 -19.40 27.27
CA ALA A 36 -8.15 -19.23 26.58
C ALA A 36 -9.14 -18.20 27.20
N ASP A 37 -8.85 -17.64 28.37
CA ASP A 37 -9.64 -16.61 29.08
C ASP A 37 -9.09 -15.17 28.91
N ASP A 38 -7.82 -15.01 28.50
CA ASP A 38 -7.10 -13.71 28.37
C ASP A 38 -6.94 -13.24 26.89
N THR A 39 -7.45 -14.04 25.95
CA THR A 39 -7.40 -13.76 24.51
C THR A 39 -8.36 -12.65 24.07
N THR A 40 -9.45 -12.45 24.81
CA THR A 40 -10.51 -11.52 24.38
C THR A 40 -10.02 -10.08 24.40
N TYR A 41 -9.33 -9.64 25.46
CA TYR A 41 -8.89 -8.24 25.62
C TYR A 41 -7.58 -7.93 24.89
N THR A 42 -6.68 -8.90 24.76
CA THR A 42 -5.38 -8.72 24.10
C THR A 42 -5.45 -8.75 22.58
N THR A 43 -6.46 -9.43 22.01
CA THR A 43 -6.66 -9.56 20.55
C THR A 43 -7.83 -8.74 20.01
N SER A 44 -8.69 -8.20 20.88
CA SER A 44 -9.80 -7.34 20.46
C SER A 44 -9.30 -6.04 19.83
N LEU A 45 -10.10 -5.50 18.89
CA LEU A 45 -9.87 -4.19 18.31
C LEU A 45 -9.81 -3.14 19.43
N TYR A 46 -8.75 -2.32 19.47
CA TYR A 46 -8.62 -1.28 20.49
C TYR A 46 -9.71 -0.21 20.30
N ALA A 47 -10.68 -0.21 21.20
CA ALA A 47 -11.77 0.76 21.25
C ALA A 47 -11.86 1.42 22.64
N SER A 48 -10.71 1.70 23.27
CA SER A 48 -10.63 2.26 24.63
C SER A 48 -11.39 1.46 25.70
N GLY A 49 -11.56 0.15 25.50
CA GLY A 49 -12.29 -0.74 26.41
C GLY A 49 -13.79 -0.89 26.10
N GLU A 50 -14.30 -0.20 25.09
CA GLU A 50 -15.70 -0.34 24.64
C GLU A 50 -15.88 -1.50 23.67
N ALA A 51 -17.12 -1.99 23.56
CA ALA A 51 -17.47 -2.96 22.53
C ALA A 51 -17.25 -2.32 21.14
N PRO A 52 -16.49 -2.97 20.23
CA PRO A 52 -16.37 -2.50 18.86
C PRO A 52 -17.76 -2.35 18.23
N PRO A 53 -17.98 -1.36 17.35
CA PRO A 53 -19.23 -1.25 16.60
C PRO A 53 -19.59 -2.60 15.98
N ALA A 54 -20.79 -3.10 16.29
CA ALA A 54 -21.27 -4.42 15.86
C ALA A 54 -21.65 -4.45 14.36
N ASP A 55 -21.74 -3.26 13.75
CA ASP A 55 -22.07 -3.10 12.35
C ASP A 55 -20.81 -3.37 11.51
N ASP A 56 -20.95 -4.28 10.55
CA ASP A 56 -19.89 -4.70 9.60
C ASP A 56 -19.37 -3.51 8.74
N ASP A 57 -20.10 -2.38 8.75
CA ASP A 57 -19.63 -1.05 8.37
C ASP A 57 -18.73 -0.48 9.46
N ARG A 58 -17.58 -1.15 9.62
CA ARG A 58 -16.44 -0.70 10.42
C ARG A 58 -16.21 0.79 10.20
N SER A 59 -15.59 1.41 11.18
CA SER A 59 -14.98 2.74 11.25
C SER A 59 -14.01 3.07 10.08
N VAL A 60 -14.42 2.82 8.85
CA VAL A 60 -13.70 3.08 7.61
C VAL A 60 -14.16 4.48 7.19
N PRO A 61 -13.24 5.46 7.15
CA PRO A 61 -13.57 6.75 6.56
C PRO A 61 -14.11 6.52 5.14
N GLY A 62 -15.17 7.25 4.76
CA GLY A 62 -15.96 6.95 3.57
C GLY A 62 -15.11 6.59 2.34
N TYR A 63 -15.40 5.42 1.74
CA TYR A 63 -14.60 4.86 0.64
C TYR A 63 -14.60 5.75 -0.62
N ARG A 64 -15.72 6.41 -0.91
CA ARG A 64 -15.92 7.21 -2.12
C ARG A 64 -14.89 8.34 -2.31
N PRO A 65 -14.64 9.24 -1.33
CA PRO A 65 -13.59 10.25 -1.47
C PRO A 65 -12.18 9.64 -1.57
N PHE A 66 -11.90 8.55 -0.86
CA PHE A 66 -10.59 7.87 -0.98
C PHE A 66 -10.38 7.29 -2.38
N PHE A 67 -11.41 6.68 -2.97
CA PHE A 67 -11.35 6.09 -4.31
C PHE A 67 -11.00 7.13 -5.39
N LEU A 68 -11.64 8.30 -5.37
CA LEU A 68 -11.37 9.38 -6.33
C LEU A 68 -9.92 9.86 -6.24
N ILE A 69 -9.40 10.02 -5.02
CA ILE A 69 -8.02 10.41 -4.78
C ILE A 69 -7.05 9.32 -5.26
N ALA A 70 -7.33 8.05 -4.97
CA ALA A 70 -6.51 6.93 -5.42
C ALA A 70 -6.45 6.84 -6.96
N LEU A 71 -7.60 7.00 -7.64
CA LEU A 71 -7.67 6.99 -9.09
C LEU A 71 -6.95 8.19 -9.72
N PHE A 72 -7.03 9.36 -9.09
CA PHE A 72 -6.25 10.54 -9.47
C PHE A 72 -4.75 10.26 -9.44
N PHE A 73 -4.23 9.73 -8.32
CA PHE A 73 -2.82 9.39 -8.21
C PHE A 73 -2.38 8.28 -9.17
N ALA A 74 -3.23 7.27 -9.39
CA ALA A 74 -2.94 6.21 -10.37
C ALA A 74 -2.82 6.79 -11.80
N THR A 75 -3.73 7.70 -12.17
CA THR A 75 -3.73 8.37 -13.49
C THR A 75 -2.50 9.28 -13.65
N LEU A 76 -2.15 10.03 -12.61
CA LEU A 76 -0.94 10.86 -12.57
C LEU A 76 0.30 9.98 -12.73
N HIS A 77 0.38 8.88 -11.98
CA HIS A 77 1.49 7.94 -12.03
C HIS A 77 1.67 7.34 -13.43
N LEU A 78 0.57 6.98 -14.11
CA LEU A 78 0.59 6.56 -15.50
C LEU A 78 1.15 7.64 -16.43
N GLY A 79 0.79 8.91 -16.20
CA GLY A 79 1.34 10.05 -16.95
C GLY A 79 2.85 10.19 -16.81
N VAL A 80 3.38 10.02 -15.59
CA VAL A 80 4.83 10.04 -15.35
C VAL A 80 5.53 8.87 -16.05
N ILE A 81 4.93 7.68 -16.07
CA ILE A 81 5.47 6.53 -16.81
C ILE A 81 5.54 6.82 -18.31
N VAL A 82 4.48 7.38 -18.90
CA VAL A 82 4.45 7.76 -20.32
C VAL A 82 5.53 8.81 -20.63
N LEU A 83 5.68 9.82 -19.78
CA LEU A 83 6.75 10.82 -19.92
C LEU A 83 8.14 10.19 -19.87
N ALA A 84 8.39 9.31 -18.91
CA ALA A 84 9.71 8.69 -18.72
C ALA A 84 10.09 7.71 -19.84
N THR A 85 9.11 7.04 -20.45
CA THR A 85 9.37 5.94 -21.41
C THR A 85 9.21 6.32 -22.88
N SER A 86 8.54 7.44 -23.19
CA SER A 86 8.15 7.77 -24.57
C SER A 86 9.26 8.27 -25.50
N SER A 87 10.48 8.53 -24.99
CA SER A 87 11.64 9.00 -25.76
C SER A 87 11.35 10.16 -26.74
N GLY A 88 10.41 11.06 -26.41
CA GLY A 88 10.04 12.19 -27.27
C GLY A 88 9.08 11.86 -28.43
N SER A 89 8.44 10.69 -28.42
CA SER A 89 7.46 10.29 -29.43
C SER A 89 6.26 11.26 -29.49
N PRO A 90 5.85 11.74 -30.68
CA PRO A 90 4.65 12.58 -30.84
C PRO A 90 3.36 11.92 -30.34
N MET A 91 3.27 10.58 -30.39
CA MET A 91 2.13 9.84 -29.85
C MET A 91 1.98 10.00 -28.33
N ALA A 92 3.07 10.26 -27.61
CA ALA A 92 3.02 10.50 -26.18
C ALA A 92 2.17 11.73 -25.83
N LEU A 93 2.17 12.76 -26.68
CA LEU A 93 1.35 13.95 -26.47
C LEU A 93 -0.14 13.62 -26.48
N LEU A 94 -0.58 12.69 -27.34
CA LEU A 94 -1.97 12.26 -27.40
C LEU A 94 -2.36 11.53 -26.11
N PHE A 95 -1.52 10.61 -25.63
CA PHE A 95 -1.75 9.92 -24.35
C PHE A 95 -1.75 10.88 -23.17
N LEU A 96 -0.78 11.79 -23.10
CA LEU A 96 -0.68 12.79 -22.03
C LEU A 96 -1.87 13.75 -22.04
N PHE A 97 -2.38 14.12 -23.21
CA PHE A 97 -3.58 14.92 -23.33
C PHE A 97 -4.81 14.17 -22.78
N GLY A 98 -4.98 12.90 -23.15
CA GLY A 98 -6.06 12.07 -22.60
C GLY A 98 -5.99 11.93 -21.08
N LEU A 99 -4.78 11.71 -20.54
CA LEU A 99 -4.55 11.64 -19.10
C LEU A 99 -4.81 12.98 -18.41
N PHE A 100 -4.43 14.11 -19.03
CA PHE A 100 -4.73 15.45 -18.52
C PHE A 100 -6.23 15.70 -18.42
N VAL A 101 -7.00 15.35 -19.47
CA VAL A 101 -8.47 15.44 -19.45
C VAL A 101 -9.06 14.55 -18.35
N SER A 102 -8.55 13.33 -18.19
CA SER A 102 -8.96 12.43 -17.10
C SER A 102 -8.69 13.02 -15.72
N LEU A 103 -7.55 13.69 -15.51
CA LEU A 103 -7.23 14.34 -14.25
C LEU A 103 -8.18 15.52 -13.96
N ILE A 104 -8.53 16.32 -14.97
CA ILE A 104 -9.54 17.37 -14.83
C ILE A 104 -10.89 16.79 -14.43
N ALA A 105 -11.33 15.72 -15.09
CA ALA A 105 -12.59 15.05 -14.75
C ALA A 105 -12.60 14.57 -13.29
N LEU A 106 -11.50 13.98 -12.82
CA LEU A 106 -11.36 13.50 -11.45
C LEU A 106 -11.35 14.63 -10.40
N ILE A 107 -10.84 15.82 -10.74
CA ILE A 107 -10.90 17.01 -9.87
C ILE A 107 -12.33 17.56 -9.77
N LEU A 108 -13.08 17.52 -10.89
CA LEU A 108 -14.45 18.05 -10.95
C LEU A 108 -15.50 17.13 -10.30
N GLY A 109 -15.18 15.85 -10.10
CA GLY A 109 -16.00 14.87 -9.38
C GLY A 109 -17.11 14.26 -10.23
#